data_AF-A0A957MZX1-F1
#
_entry.id   AF-A0A957MZX1-F1
#
_cell.length_a   1.000
_cell.length_b   1.000
_cell.length_c   1.000
_cell.angle_alpha   90.00
_cell.angle_beta   90.00
_cell.angle_gamma   90.00
#
_symmetry.space_group_name_H-M   'P 1'
#
loop_
_entity.id
_entity.type
_entity.pdbx_description
1 polymer ?
#
loop_
_entity_poly.entity_id
_entity_poly.type
_entity_poly.pdbx_seq_one_letter_code
_entity_poly.pdbx_strand_id
1 'polypeptide(L)'
;MYRNKYRVIIPFLAPSILLYVTFVLYPYGRSMYISLTQWRGLARTPVFIGLENFQRMWEDANFWNALGNNAYYIVVLPIFTLSLAIFFAFIFS
;
A
#
# COMPACT_ATOMS: atom_id res chain seq x y z
N MET A 1 -38.00 -16.56 7.04
CA MET A 1 -37.40 -16.58 5.68
C MET A 1 -36.07 -15.78 5.59
N TYR A 2 -35.20 -15.78 6.61
CA TYR A 2 -33.95 -14.98 6.61
C TYR A 2 -32.66 -15.80 6.83
N ARG A 3 -32.79 -17.10 7.12
CA ARG A 3 -31.68 -17.96 7.59
C ARG A 3 -30.76 -18.47 6.47
N ASN A 4 -31.15 -18.30 5.20
CA ASN A 4 -30.47 -18.91 4.04
C ASN A 4 -29.63 -17.93 3.20
N LYS A 5 -29.53 -16.64 3.59
CA LYS A 5 -28.83 -15.61 2.80
C LYS A 5 -27.32 -15.87 2.72
N TYR A 6 -26.71 -16.36 3.81
CA TYR A 6 -25.26 -16.64 3.86
C TYR A 6 -24.82 -17.74 2.89
N ARG A 7 -25.69 -18.70 2.56
CA ARG A 7 -25.38 -19.76 1.58
C ARG A 7 -25.28 -19.26 0.15
N VAL A 8 -25.85 -18.08 -0.14
CA VAL A 8 -25.74 -17.42 -1.45
C VAL A 8 -24.65 -16.36 -1.42
N ILE A 9 -24.54 -15.60 -0.32
CA ILE A 9 -23.56 -14.52 -0.18
C ILE A 9 -22.12 -15.06 -0.14
N ILE A 10 -21.87 -16.14 0.61
CA ILE A 10 -20.51 -16.67 0.79
C ILE A 10 -19.90 -17.13 -0.54
N PRO A 11 -20.55 -17.97 -1.38
CA PRO A 11 -19.96 -18.39 -2.65
C PRO A 11 -19.69 -17.24 -3.63
N PHE A 12 -20.49 -16.16 -3.58
CA PHE A 12 -20.31 -14.99 -4.45
C PHE A 12 -19.17 -14.08 -3.99
N LEU A 13 -18.99 -13.92 -2.67
CA LEU A 13 -17.90 -13.11 -2.11
C LEU A 13 -16.59 -13.88 -1.99
N ALA A 14 -16.65 -15.19 -1.76
CA ALA A 14 -15.49 -16.05 -1.54
C ALA A 14 -14.40 -15.90 -2.61
N PRO A 15 -14.66 -15.93 -3.93
CA PRO A 15 -13.60 -15.79 -4.92
C PRO A 15 -12.94 -14.41 -4.87
N SER A 16 -13.72 -13.34 -4.74
CA SER A 16 -13.20 -11.97 -4.65
C SER A 16 -12.35 -11.77 -3.40
N ILE A 17 -12.80 -12.28 -2.25
CA ILE A 17 -12.05 -12.22 -0.99
C ILE A 17 -10.77 -13.05 -1.09
N LEU A 18 -10.84 -14.26 -1.65
CA LEU A 18 -9.68 -15.13 -1.82
C LEU A 18 -8.60 -14.46 -2.67
N LEU A 19 -8.99 -13.85 -3.79
CA LEU A 19 -8.09 -13.09 -4.64
C LEU A 19 -7.50 -11.89 -3.90
N TYR A 20 -8.32 -11.11 -3.20
CA TYR A 20 -7.85 -9.97 -2.42
C TYR A 20 -6.85 -10.37 -1.33
N VAL A 21 -7.15 -11.43 -0.57
CA VAL A 21 -6.24 -11.93 0.46
C VAL A 21 -4.92 -12.40 -0.16
N THR A 22 -4.98 -13.15 -1.25
CA THR A 22 -3.79 -13.76 -1.87
C THR A 22 -2.89 -12.74 -2.57
N PHE A 23 -3.49 -11.78 -3.28
CA PHE A 23 -2.75 -10.85 -4.14
C PHE A 23 -2.54 -9.46 -3.53
N VAL A 24 -3.26 -9.12 -2.44
CA VAL A 24 -3.13 -7.82 -1.77
C VAL A 24 -2.64 -7.99 -0.33
N LEU A 25 -3.40 -8.70 0.50
CA LEU A 25 -3.08 -8.76 1.94
C LEU A 25 -1.83 -9.60 2.22
N TYR A 26 -1.67 -10.74 1.55
CA TYR A 26 -0.50 -11.59 1.71
C TYR A 26 0.81 -10.86 1.35
N PRO A 27 0.98 -10.22 0.17
CA PRO A 27 2.21 -9.49 -0.11
C PRO A 27 2.42 -8.29 0.81
N TYR A 28 1.38 -7.62 1.29
CA TYR A 28 1.51 -6.55 2.29
C TYR A 28 2.03 -7.07 3.62
N GLY A 29 1.45 -8.16 4.13
CA GLY A 29 1.93 -8.83 5.34
C GLY A 29 3.38 -9.31 5.20
N ARG A 30 3.73 -9.89 4.04
CA ARG A 30 5.11 -10.30 3.74
C ARG A 30 6.06 -9.10 3.68
N SER A 31 5.64 -7.98 3.11
CA SER A 31 6.42 -6.73 3.07
C SER A 31 6.67 -6.18 4.48
N MET A 32 5.64 -6.18 5.33
CA MET A 32 5.76 -5.82 6.75
C MET A 32 6.69 -6.76 7.52
N TYR A 33 6.64 -8.07 7.27
CA TYR A 33 7.60 -8.99 7.87
C TYR A 33 9.02 -8.70 7.40
N ILE A 34 9.21 -8.45 6.09
CA ILE A 34 10.52 -8.15 5.51
C ILE A 34 11.10 -6.84 6.06
N SER A 35 10.28 -5.82 6.33
CA SER A 35 10.77 -4.55 6.90
C SER A 35 11.38 -4.73 8.29
N LEU A 36 10.99 -5.79 9.02
CA LEU A 36 11.59 -6.19 10.31
C LEU A 36 12.80 -7.11 10.17
N THR A 37 13.23 -7.41 8.94
CA THR A 37 14.34 -8.31 8.64
C THR A 37 15.45 -7.59 7.88
N GLN A 38 16.68 -8.03 8.08
CA GLN A 38 17.81 -7.65 7.24
C GLN A 38 17.82 -8.57 6.02
N TRP A 39 17.16 -8.12 4.94
CA TRP A 39 17.12 -8.86 3.68
C TRP A 39 17.47 -7.98 2.50
N ARG A 40 18.65 -8.19 1.91
CA ARG A 40 19.13 -7.46 0.72
C ARG A 40 18.70 -8.11 -0.60
N GLY A 41 17.72 -9.01 -0.59
CA GLY A 41 17.24 -9.75 -1.77
C GLY A 41 18.20 -10.83 -2.31
N LEU A 42 19.49 -10.73 -2.05
CA LEU A 42 20.54 -11.68 -2.48
C LEU A 42 20.78 -12.83 -1.49
N ALA A 43 20.45 -12.63 -0.21
CA ALA A 43 20.64 -13.64 0.82
C ALA A 43 19.50 -14.68 0.80
N ARG A 44 19.83 -15.97 0.95
CA ARG A 44 18.87 -17.08 0.94
C ARG A 44 17.82 -17.01 2.06
N THR A 45 18.17 -16.41 3.20
CA THR A 45 17.29 -16.34 4.38
C THR A 45 17.30 -14.93 4.98
N PRO A 46 16.13 -14.29 5.14
CA PRO A 46 16.01 -13.02 5.85
C PRO A 46 16.35 -13.22 7.33
N VAL A 47 17.18 -12.33 7.90
CA VAL A 47 17.51 -12.35 9.34
C VAL A 47 16.59 -11.39 10.07
N PHE A 48 15.85 -11.85 11.08
CA PHE A 48 14.97 -10.97 11.86
C PHE A 48 15.80 -10.06 12.77
N ILE A 49 15.66 -8.74 12.59
CA ILE A 49 16.39 -7.70 13.33
C ILE A 49 15.44 -6.72 14.05
N GLY A 50 14.14 -7.01 14.07
CA GLY A 50 13.14 -6.16 14.70
C GLY A 50 13.06 -4.77 14.06
N LEU A 51 13.16 -3.73 14.87
CA LEU A 51 12.97 -2.34 14.43
C LEU A 51 14.26 -1.61 14.00
N GLU A 52 15.39 -2.31 13.93
CA GLU A 52 16.68 -1.70 13.62
C GLU A 52 16.70 -1.00 12.25
N ASN A 53 16.01 -1.55 11.25
CA ASN A 53 15.84 -0.88 9.95
C ASN A 53 15.14 0.48 10.08
N PHE A 54 14.12 0.57 10.93
CA PHE A 54 13.38 1.81 11.14
C PHE A 54 14.23 2.85 11.87
N GLN A 55 15.05 2.44 12.85
CA GLN A 55 16.00 3.34 13.52
C GLN A 55 17.03 3.91 12.53
N ARG A 56 17.61 3.04 11.68
CA ARG A 56 18.54 3.46 10.62
C ARG A 56 17.90 4.45 9.65
N MET A 57 16.66 4.19 9.22
CA MET A 57 15.93 5.09 8.32
C MET A 57 15.60 6.43 9.00
N TRP A 58 15.30 6.41 10.30
CA TRP A 58 15.00 7.61 11.06
C TRP A 58 16.19 8.57 11.17
N GLU A 59 17.41 8.04 11.26
CA GLU A 59 18.65 8.82 11.30
C GLU A 59 19.16 9.23 9.90
N ASP A 60 18.56 8.71 8.82
CA ASP A 60 18.99 8.99 7.45
C ASP A 60 18.36 10.28 6.90
N ALA A 61 19.19 11.30 6.66
CA ALA A 61 18.75 12.55 6.06
C ALA A 61 18.15 12.36 4.64
N ASN A 62 18.62 11.38 3.88
CA ASN A 62 18.09 11.10 2.55
C ASN A 62 16.67 10.54 2.63
N PHE A 63 16.37 9.74 3.66
CA PHE A 63 15.01 9.24 3.90
C PHE A 63 14.04 10.41 4.14
N TRP A 64 14.41 11.37 5.00
CA TRP A 64 13.59 12.55 5.26
C TRP A 64 13.42 13.45 4.04
N ASN A 65 14.48 13.66 3.27
CA ASN A 65 14.41 14.41 2.02
C ASN A 65 13.48 13.73 1.02
N ALA A 66 13.61 12.42 0.84
CA ALA A 66 12.74 11.64 -0.04
C ALA A 66 11.27 11.65 0.44
N LEU A 67 11.04 11.56 1.76
CA LEU A 67 9.71 11.62 2.35
C LEU A 67 9.05 12.99 2.15
N GLY A 68 9.80 14.08 2.37
CA GLY A 68 9.34 15.45 2.13
C GLY A 68 9.01 15.70 0.66
N ASN A 69 9.86 15.25 -0.25
CA ASN A 69 9.59 15.33 -1.69
C ASN A 69 8.34 14.54 -2.08
N ASN A 70 8.17 13.31 -1.56
CA ASN A 70 6.96 12.52 -1.80
C ASN A 70 5.70 13.23 -1.26
N ALA A 71 5.75 13.77 -0.05
CA ALA A 71 4.64 14.52 0.54
C ALA A 71 4.28 15.74 -0.31
N TYR A 72 5.28 16.48 -0.81
CA TYR A 72 5.08 17.59 -1.74
C TYR A 72 4.34 17.14 -3.01
N TYR A 73 4.79 16.06 -3.65
CA TYR A 73 4.12 15.53 -4.85
C TYR A 73 2.70 15.03 -4.60
N ILE A 74 2.46 14.35 -3.48
CA ILE A 74 1.13 13.85 -3.09
C ILE A 74 0.13 14.99 -2.92
N VAL A 75 0.57 16.20 -2.56
CA VAL A 75 -0.32 17.36 -2.42
C VAL A 75 -0.44 18.13 -3.73
N VAL A 76 0.69 18.45 -4.37
CA VAL A 76 0.71 19.34 -5.52
C VAL A 76 0.10 18.69 -6.77
N LEU A 77 0.41 17.41 -7.02
CA LEU A 77 -0.06 16.74 -8.24
C LEU A 77 -1.58 16.56 -8.26
N PRO A 78 -2.26 16.09 -7.19
CA PRO A 78 -3.72 16.00 -7.19
C PRO A 78 -4.39 17.36 -7.30
N ILE A 79 -3.90 18.40 -6.61
CA ILE A 79 -4.46 19.75 -6.74
C ILE A 79 -4.39 20.20 -8.19
N PHE A 80 -3.21 20.12 -8.81
CA PHE A 80 -3.01 20.52 -10.20
C PHE A 80 -3.89 19.73 -11.17
N THR A 81 -3.86 18.39 -11.07
CA THR A 81 -4.61 17.51 -11.98
C THR A 81 -6.12 17.64 -11.81
N LEU A 82 -6.63 17.77 -10.58
CA LEU A 82 -8.05 17.98 -10.32
C LEU A 82 -8.50 19.38 -10.77
N SER A 83 -7.69 20.41 -10.54
CA SER A 83 -7.99 21.76 -11.04
C SER A 83 -8.12 21.78 -12.56
N LEU A 84 -7.18 21.14 -13.28
CA LEU A 84 -7.27 21.02 -14.74
C LEU A 84 -8.48 20.17 -15.16
N ALA A 85 -8.73 19.03 -14.50
CA ALA A 85 -9.86 18.17 -14.82
C ALA A 85 -11.19 18.92 -14.69
N ILE A 86 -11.37 19.70 -13.61
CA ILE A 86 -12.57 20.51 -13.38
C ILE A 86 -12.67 21.63 -14.42
N PHE A 87 -11.57 22.31 -14.72
CA PHE A 87 -11.52 23.36 -15.74
C PHE A 87 -11.99 22.84 -17.11
N PHE A 88 -11.45 21.70 -17.56
CA PHE A 88 -11.87 21.08 -18.82
C PHE A 88 -13.30 20.54 -18.75
N ALA A 89 -13.73 19.96 -17.63
CA ALA A 89 -15.11 19.48 -17.46
C ALA A 89 -16.12 20.62 -17.62
N PHE A 90 -15.81 21.83 -17.13
CA PHE A 90 -16.64 23.02 -17.31
C PHE A 90 -16.64 23.55 -18.75
N ILE A 91 -15.54 23.40 -19.49
CA ILE A 91 -15.48 23.81 -20.91
C ILE A 91 -16.30 22.85 -21.79
N PHE A 92 -16.31 21.56 -21.48
CA PHE A 92 -17.00 20.53 -22.27
C PHE A 92 -18.45 20.28 -21.83
N SER A 93 -18.92 20.94 -20.77
CA SER A 93 -20.33 20.97 -20.35
C SER A 93 -21.10 22.03 -21.13
#